data_AF-A0A7Z0Q1C6-F1
#
_entry.id   AF-A0A7Z0Q1C6-F1
#
_cell.length_a   1.000
_cell.length_b   1.000
_cell.length_c   1.000
_cell.angle_alpha   90.00
_cell.angle_beta   90.00
_cell.angle_gamma   90.00
#
_symmetry.space_group_name_H-M   'P 1'
#
loop_
_entity.id
_entity.type
_entity.pdbx_description
1 polymer ?
#
loop_
_entity_poly.entity_id
_entity_poly.type
_entity_poly.pdbx_seq_one_letter_code
_entity_poly.pdbx_strand_id
1 'polypeptide(L)' 'MHWTLVIPLKPLARAKSRLSDAASDGLRPGLALAFAQDTVAAVLACPRVRDVAVVTDDALAARELGALG' A
#
# COMPACT_ATOMS: atom_id res chain seq x y z
N MET A 1 -20.70 1.04 14.89
CA MET A 1 -19.98 2.10 14.13
C MET A 1 -19.01 1.43 13.17
N HIS A 2 -19.16 1.65 11.87
CA HIS A 2 -18.25 1.14 10.84
C HIS A 2 -17.41 2.29 10.28
N TRP A 3 -16.19 1.98 9.83
CA TRP A 3 -15.22 2.94 9.31
C TRP A 3 -14.99 2.74 7.82
N THR A 4 -14.75 3.84 7.12
CA THR A 4 -14.16 3.84 5.79
C THR A 4 -12.73 4.38 5.93
N LEU A 5 -11.73 3.63 5.46
CA LEU A 5 -10.33 4.05 5.52
C LEU A 5 -9.88 4.58 4.16
N VAL A 6 -9.12 5.69 4.19
CA VAL A 6 -8.44 6.23 3.03
C VAL A 6 -6.94 6.07 3.23
N ILE A 7 -6.28 5.38 2.30
CA ILE A 7 -4.86 5.05 2.38
C ILE A 7 -4.13 5.77 1.23
N PRO A 8 -3.46 6.90 1.50
CA PRO A 8 -2.65 7.57 0.49
C PRO A 8 -1.37 6.77 0.23
N LEU A 9 -1.08 6.49 -1.03
CA LEU A 9 0.12 5.77 -1.45
C LEU A 9 0.85 6.55 -2.55
N LYS A 10 2.10 6.93 -2.26
CA LYS A 10 3.00 7.58 -3.22
C LYS A 10 3.50 6.58 -4.27
N PRO A 11 3.99 7.03 -5.44
CA PRO A 11 4.62 6.17 -6.42
C PRO A 11 5.70 5.28 -5.82
N LEU A 12 5.67 4.00 -6.16
CA LEU A 12 6.52 2.97 -5.57
C LEU A 12 8.01 3.31 -5.76
N ALA A 13 8.36 3.85 -6.93
CA ALA A 13 9.73 4.26 -7.28
C ALA A 13 10.32 5.33 -6.34
N ARG A 14 9.47 6.15 -5.69
CA ARG A 14 9.91 7.23 -4.79
C ARG A 14 9.75 6.87 -3.31
N ALA A 15 9.21 5.69 -3.01
CA ALA A 15 8.87 5.31 -1.66
C ALA A 15 10.07 4.80 -0.86
N LYS A 16 9.90 4.79 0.47
CA LYS A 16 10.84 4.18 1.42
C LYS A 16 12.29 4.68 1.29
N SER A 17 12.49 5.98 1.06
CA SER A 17 13.83 6.58 0.99
C SER A 17 14.67 6.32 2.25
N ARG A 18 14.04 6.21 3.42
CA ARG A 18 14.70 5.84 4.69
C ARG A 18 15.28 4.41 4.70
N LEU A 19 14.95 3.58 3.70
CA LEU A 19 15.53 2.24 3.54
C LEU A 19 16.70 2.23 2.55
N SER A 20 17.16 3.38 2.03
CA SER A 20 18.28 3.45 1.07
C SER A 20 19.54 2.73 1.54
N ASP A 21 19.81 2.78 2.84
CA ASP A 21 21.03 2.23 3.42
C ASP A 21 20.94 0.70 3.60
N ALA A 22 19.73 0.15 3.56
CA ALA A 22 19.43 -1.26 3.81
C ALA A 22 18.88 -2.01 2.58
N ALA A 23 18.41 -1.30 1.56
CA ALA A 23 17.81 -1.87 0.36
C ALA A 23 18.16 -1.03 -0.88
N SER A 24 18.61 -1.71 -1.93
CA SER A 24 18.94 -1.08 -3.20
C SER A 24 17.73 -0.47 -3.89
N ASP A 25 17.97 0.49 -4.78
CA ASP A 25 16.93 1.16 -5.55
C ASP A 25 16.08 0.20 -6.39
N GLY A 26 16.65 -0.93 -6.83
CA GLY A 26 15.90 -1.98 -7.53
C GLY A 26 14.94 -2.76 -6.61
N LEU A 27 15.23 -2.85 -5.31
CA LEU A 27 14.44 -3.60 -4.34
C LEU A 27 13.40 -2.73 -3.62
N ARG A 28 13.70 -1.45 -3.37
CA ARG A 28 12.82 -0.53 -2.60
C ARG A 28 11.38 -0.44 -3.13
N PRO A 29 11.11 -0.39 -4.45
CA PRO A 29 9.74 -0.35 -4.97
C PRO A 29 8.95 -1.62 -4.63
N GLY A 30 9.59 -2.79 -4.70
CA GLY A 30 8.97 -4.06 -4.30
C GLY A 30 8.62 -4.09 -2.81
N LEU A 31 9.53 -3.62 -1.95
CA LEU A 31 9.26 -3.47 -0.51
C LEU A 31 8.16 -2.43 -0.22
N ALA A 32 8.09 -1.36 -1.02
CA ALA A 32 7.02 -0.39 -0.90
C ALA A 32 5.65 -1.02 -1.17
N LEU A 33 5.54 -1.81 -2.24
CA LEU A 33 4.33 -2.53 -2.61
C LEU A 33 3.96 -3.59 -1.56
N ALA A 34 4.91 -4.41 -1.12
CA ALA A 34 4.68 -5.45 -0.12
C ALA A 34 4.09 -4.86 1.19
N PHE A 35 4.66 -3.75 1.69
CA PHE A 35 4.13 -3.12 2.91
C PHE A 35 2.72 -2.57 2.69
N ALA A 36 2.41 -2.06 1.49
CA ALA A 36 1.07 -1.58 1.17
C ALA A 36 0.07 -2.75 1.12
N GLN A 37 0.45 -3.88 0.53
CA GLN A 37 -0.36 -5.10 0.49
C GLN A 37 -0.65 -5.63 1.90
N ASP A 38 0.38 -5.74 2.75
CA ASP A 38 0.23 -6.17 4.15
C ASP A 38 -0.69 -5.23 4.93
N THR A 39 -0.55 -3.92 4.71
CA THR A 39 -1.40 -2.91 5.37
C THR A 39 -2.85 -3.04 4.93
N VAL A 40 -3.12 -3.13 3.62
CA VAL A 40 -4.48 -3.24 3.09
C VAL A 40 -5.12 -4.55 3.53
N ALA A 41 -4.40 -5.67 3.47
CA ALA A 41 -4.90 -6.96 3.94
C ALA A 41 -5.27 -6.92 5.44
N ALA A 42 -4.42 -6.32 6.28
CA ALA A 42 -4.71 -6.17 7.70
C ALA A 42 -5.94 -5.28 7.96
N VAL A 43 -6.11 -4.21 7.18
CA VAL A 43 -7.27 -3.32 7.27
C VAL A 43 -8.55 -4.04 6.83
N LEU A 44 -8.52 -4.77 5.72
CA LEU A 44 -9.68 -5.53 5.21
C LEU A 44 -10.09 -6.64 6.18
N ALA A 45 -9.16 -7.22 6.93
CA ALA A 45 -9.46 -8.20 7.98
C ALA A 45 -10.12 -7.59 9.23
N CYS A 46 -10.17 -6.26 9.39
CA CYS A 46 -10.73 -5.62 10.58
C CYS A 46 -12.27 -5.53 10.50
N PRO A 47 -13.05 -6.19 11.38
CA PRO A 47 -14.53 -6.26 11.25
C PRO A 47 -15.27 -4.91 11.33
N ARG A 48 -14.60 -3.89 11.87
CA ARG A 48 -15.16 -2.53 11.98
C ARG A 48 -14.92 -1.70 10.72
N VAL A 49 -14.08 -2.16 9.79
CA VAL A 49 -13.83 -1.49 8.51
C VAL A 49 -14.86 -2.01 7.51
N ARG A 50 -15.59 -1.09 6.88
CA ARG A 50 -16.57 -1.40 5.84
C ARG A 50 -15.97 -1.22 4.46
N ASP A 51 -15.21 -0.15 4.25
CA ASP A 51 -14.67 0.23 2.95
C ASP A 51 -13.22 0.69 3.08
N VAL A 52 -12.44 0.45 2.03
CA VAL A 52 -11.05 0.92 1.89
C VAL A 52 -10.90 1.61 0.54
N ALA A 53 -10.33 2.81 0.55
CA ALA A 53 -9.96 3.54 -0.66
C ALA A 53 -8.45 3.81 -0.66
N VAL A 54 -7.72 3.15 -1.55
CA VAL A 54 -6.31 3.47 -1.80
C VAL A 54 -6.23 4.60 -2.83
N VAL A 55 -5.55 5.69 -2.48
CA VAL A 55 -5.38 6.85 -3.38
C VAL A 55 -3.94 6.88 -3.87
N THR A 56 -3.74 6.62 -5.15
CA THR A 56 -2.42 6.54 -5.79
C THR A 56 -2.48 6.90 -7.28
N ASP A 57 -1.38 7.46 -7.79
CA ASP A 57 -1.11 7.67 -9.21
C ASP A 57 -0.25 6.54 -9.82
N ASP A 58 0.11 5.52 -9.03
CA ASP A 58 0.89 4.37 -9.46
C ASP A 58 0.00 3.23 -9.97
N ALA A 59 0.04 2.98 -11.28
CA ALA A 59 -0.82 1.99 -11.94
C ALA A 59 -0.56 0.55 -11.48
N LEU A 60 0.69 0.21 -11.14
CA LEU A 60 1.02 -1.10 -10.60
C LEU A 60 0.39 -1.26 -9.22
N ALA A 61 0.61 -0.28 -8.33
CA ALA A 61 0.02 -0.32 -7.00
C ALA A 61 -1.51 -0.36 -7.03
N ALA A 62 -2.15 0.43 -7.89
CA ALA A 62 -3.60 0.41 -8.05
C ALA A 62 -4.14 -0.97 -8.42
N ARG A 63 -3.49 -1.65 -9.39
CA ARG A 63 -3.88 -3.00 -9.81
C ARG A 63 -3.69 -4.02 -8.71
N GLU A 64 -2.50 -4.07 -8.11
CA GLU A 64 -2.15 -5.10 -7.13
C GLU A 64 -2.93 -4.95 -5.82
N LEU A 65 -3.22 -3.72 -5.39
CA LEU A 65 -4.01 -3.47 -4.18
C LEU A 65 -5.51 -3.64 -4.42
N GLY A 66 -6.02 -3.26 -5.59
CA GLY A 66 -7.42 -3.50 -5.95
C GLY A 66 -7.77 -4.98 -6.09
N ALA A 67 -6.78 -5.85 -6.34
CA ALA A 67 -6.97 -7.30 -6.35
C ALA A 67 -7.20 -7.90 -4.95
N LEU A 68 -6.94 -7.15 -3.86
CA LEU A 68 -7.14 -7.62 -2.49
C LEU A 68 -8.59 -7.49 -2.00
N GLY A 69 -9.42 -6.66 -2.67
CA GLY A 69 -10.78 -6.30 -2.26
C GLY A 69 -10.89 -4.81 -1.94
#